data_AF-A0AAU3K5W0-F1
#
_entry.id   AF-A0AAU3K5W0-F1
#
_cell.length_a   1.000
_cell.length_b   1.000
_cell.length_c   1.000
_cell.angle_alpha   90.00
_cell.angle_beta   90.00
_cell.angle_gamma   90.00
#
_symmetry.space_group_name_H-M   'P 1'
#
loop_
_entity.id
_entity.type
_entity.pdbx_description
1 polymer ?
#
loop_
_entity_poly.entity_id
_entity_poly.type
_entity_poly.pdbx_seq_one_letter_code
_entity_poly.pdbx_strand_id
1 'polypeptide(L)'
;MATYSVSVRLRRTVVEERYVSVPITDAVMNPDPDEDGARHIDSAKLVAAAIQLGQDDADWLPEEREVKLHPIQQAPPQHQGSPDSAEDPQ
;
A
#
# COMPACT_ATOMS: atom_id res chain seq x y z
N MET A 1 12.97 41.49 -13.22
CA MET A 1 11.91 40.58 -13.71
C MET A 1 11.60 39.61 -12.59
N ALA A 2 10.34 39.44 -12.20
CA ALA A 2 9.98 38.50 -11.15
C ALA A 2 9.99 37.07 -11.72
N THR A 3 10.77 36.18 -11.11
CA THR A 3 10.78 34.75 -11.43
C THR A 3 9.77 34.07 -10.54
N TYR A 4 8.73 33.47 -11.14
CA TYR A 4 7.74 32.69 -10.42
C TYR A 4 8.11 31.20 -10.50
N SER A 5 7.86 30.46 -9.42
CA SER A 5 7.98 28.99 -9.40
C SER A 5 6.67 28.38 -8.91
N VAL A 6 6.39 27.17 -9.39
CA VAL A 6 5.23 26.38 -9.00
C VAL A 6 5.73 25.04 -8.45
N SER A 7 5.23 24.66 -7.28
CA SER A 7 5.56 23.38 -6.65
C SER A 7 4.48 22.35 -6.96
N VAL A 8 4.87 21.18 -7.45
CA VAL A 8 3.97 20.04 -7.69
C VAL A 8 4.41 18.83 -6.88
N ARG A 9 3.45 18.07 -6.36
CA ARG A 9 3.71 16.80 -5.68
C ARG A 9 3.53 15.66 -6.68
N LEU A 10 4.59 14.88 -6.87
CA LEU A 10 4.55 13.65 -7.67
C LEU A 10 4.49 12.45 -6.74
N ARG A 11 3.67 11.46 -7.08
CA ARG A 11 3.63 10.15 -6.40
C ARG A 11 4.13 9.09 -7.37
N ARG A 12 5.06 8.26 -6.91
CA ARG A 12 5.54 7.07 -7.61
C ARG A 12 5.03 5.85 -6.86
N THR A 13 4.38 4.95 -7.57
CA THR A 13 4.06 3.60 -7.08
C THR A 13 4.95 2.63 -7.84
N VAL A 14 5.57 1.68 -7.14
CA VAL A 14 6.35 0.59 -7.75
C VAL A 14 5.66 -0.71 -7.35
N VAL A 15 5.40 -1.55 -8.35
CA VAL A 15 5.01 -2.95 -8.12
C VAL A 15 6.28 -3.75 -8.21
N GLU A 16 6.59 -4.50 -7.17
CA GLU A 16 7.81 -5.28 -7.07
C GLU A 16 7.44 -6.75 -6.84
N GLU A 17 8.21 -7.65 -7.43
CA GLU A 17 8.07 -9.09 -7.27
C GLU A 17 9.35 -9.69 -6.68
N ARG A 18 9.19 -10.79 -5.94
CA ARG A 18 10.30 -11.56 -5.37
C ARG A 18 9.98 -13.03 -5.38
N TYR A 19 10.96 -13.83 -5.77
CA TYR A 19 10.91 -15.29 -5.66
C TYR A 19 11.47 -15.72 -4.31
N VAL A 20 10.67 -16.44 -3.52
CA VAL A 20 11.08 -16.98 -2.22
C VAL A 20 11.02 -18.50 -2.23
N SER A 21 12.01 -19.13 -1.59
CA SER A 21 12.05 -20.58 -1.41
C SER A 21 11.64 -20.91 0.01
N VAL A 22 10.47 -21.52 0.19
CA VAL A 22 9.97 -21.91 1.51
C VAL A 22 10.43 -23.35 1.81
N PRO A 23 11.19 -23.59 2.89
CA PRO A 23 11.57 -24.95 3.27
C PRO A 23 10.37 -25.72 3.79
N ILE A 24 10.15 -26.93 3.26
CA ILE A 24 9.09 -27.83 3.72
C ILE A 24 9.53 -28.50 5.02
N THR A 25 8.90 -28.08 6.11
CA THR A 25 9.15 -28.54 7.49
C THR A 25 7.83 -28.81 8.18
N ASP A 26 7.82 -29.48 9.33
CA ASP A 26 6.60 -29.74 10.10
C ASP A 26 5.79 -28.46 10.41
N ALA A 27 6.45 -27.29 10.45
CA ALA A 27 5.81 -26.00 10.67
C ALA A 27 4.86 -25.57 9.53
N VAL A 28 5.06 -26.06 8.30
CA VAL A 28 4.18 -25.79 7.15
C VAL A 28 3.29 -26.98 6.78
N MET A 29 3.30 -28.03 7.59
CA MET A 29 2.47 -29.21 7.39
C MET A 29 1.17 -29.12 8.21
N ASN A 30 0.17 -29.86 7.78
CA ASN A 30 -1.02 -30.13 8.57
C ASN A 30 -0.61 -30.94 9.82
N PRO A 31 -1.16 -30.59 11.00
CA PRO A 31 -0.80 -31.28 12.24
C PRO A 31 -1.31 -32.72 12.26
N ASP A 32 -2.47 -32.96 11.65
CA ASP A 32 -3.11 -34.26 11.59
C ASP A 32 -2.85 -34.90 10.22
N PRO A 33 -2.38 -36.17 10.18
CA PRO A 33 -2.28 -36.92 8.95
C PRO A 33 -3.68 -37.34 8.46
N ASP A 34 -3.80 -37.56 7.16
CA ASP A 34 -5.01 -38.13 6.56
C ASP A 34 -5.18 -39.61 6.98
N GLU A 35 -6.32 -40.21 6.63
CA GLU A 35 -6.65 -41.61 6.98
C GLU A 35 -5.59 -42.62 6.49
N ASP A 36 -4.88 -42.29 5.42
CA ASP A 36 -3.78 -43.10 4.85
C ASP A 36 -2.42 -42.85 5.53
N GLY A 37 -2.37 -42.02 6.58
CA GLY A 37 -1.14 -41.64 7.29
C GLY A 37 -0.28 -40.60 6.56
N ALA A 38 -0.74 -40.10 5.42
CA ALA A 38 -0.06 -39.06 4.65
C ALA A 38 -0.17 -37.69 5.34
N ARG A 39 0.93 -36.94 5.41
CA ARG A 39 0.92 -35.54 5.86
C ARG A 39 0.87 -34.60 4.68
N HIS A 40 -0.13 -33.73 4.67
CA HIS A 40 -0.31 -32.72 3.63
C HIS A 40 0.27 -31.37 4.05
N ILE A 41 0.67 -30.58 3.06
CA ILE A 41 1.12 -29.21 3.28
C ILE A 41 -0.10 -28.35 3.65
N ASP A 42 0.03 -27.60 4.73
CA ASP A 42 -0.92 -26.55 5.06
C ASP A 42 -0.62 -25.33 4.18
N SER A 43 -1.51 -25.10 3.21
CA SER A 43 -1.33 -24.01 2.23
C SER A 43 -1.31 -22.63 2.89
N ALA A 44 -2.06 -22.44 3.98
CA ALA A 44 -2.09 -21.16 4.68
C ALA A 44 -0.78 -20.91 5.43
N LYS A 45 -0.23 -21.93 6.09
CA LYS A 45 1.08 -21.84 6.76
C LYS A 45 2.22 -21.65 5.76
N LEU A 46 2.15 -22.31 4.60
CA LEU A 46 3.12 -22.13 3.52
C LEU A 46 3.14 -20.68 3.01
N VAL A 47 1.97 -20.11 2.73
CA VAL A 47 1.84 -18.70 2.28
C VAL A 47 2.30 -17.74 3.38
N ALA A 48 1.94 -17.98 4.64
CA ALA A 48 2.40 -17.16 5.75
C ALA A 48 3.94 -17.16 5.88
N ALA A 49 4.58 -18.32 5.73
CA ALA A 49 6.04 -18.43 5.73
C ALA A 49 6.67 -17.71 4.52
N ALA A 50 6.05 -17.81 3.33
CA ALA A 50 6.49 -17.07 2.15
C ALA A 50 6.44 -15.55 2.36
N ILE A 51 5.35 -15.04 2.95
CA ILE A 51 5.19 -13.61 3.28
C ILE A 51 6.27 -13.17 4.26
N GLN A 52 6.53 -13.94 5.31
CA GLN A 52 7.58 -13.64 6.30
C GLN A 52 8.97 -13.54 5.65
N LEU A 53 9.30 -14.46 4.74
CA LEU A 53 10.56 -14.39 3.99
C LEU A 53 10.63 -13.15 3.07
N GLY A 54 9.47 -12.71 2.56
CA GLY A 54 9.35 -11.51 1.73
C GLY A 54 9.39 -10.19 2.50
N GLN A 55 9.31 -10.17 3.83
CA GLN A 55 9.34 -8.91 4.60
C GLN A 55 10.71 -8.21 4.61
N ASP A 56 11.76 -8.91 4.18
CA ASP A 56 13.08 -8.30 3.98
C ASP A 56 13.11 -7.47 2.69
N ASP A 57 13.79 -6.33 2.73
CA ASP A 57 13.90 -5.35 1.63
C ASP A 57 14.89 -5.80 0.53
N ALA A 58 15.53 -6.97 0.69
CA ALA A 58 16.49 -7.51 -0.26
C ALA A 58 15.84 -8.14 -1.51
N ASP A 59 16.48 -7.94 -2.65
CA ASP A 59 16.25 -8.67 -3.92
C ASP A 59 14.84 -8.54 -4.55
N TRP A 60 14.11 -7.48 -4.21
CA TRP A 60 12.86 -7.13 -4.90
C TRP A 60 13.16 -6.56 -6.29
N LEU A 61 12.47 -7.08 -7.31
CA LEU A 61 12.61 -6.65 -8.69
C LEU A 61 11.38 -5.83 -9.10
N PRO A 62 11.55 -4.63 -9.68
CA PRO A 62 10.43 -3.83 -10.14
C PRO A 62 9.79 -4.47 -11.38
N GLU A 63 8.54 -4.89 -11.25
CA GLU A 63 7.72 -5.44 -12.33
C GLU A 63 7.12 -4.30 -13.17
N GLU A 64 6.57 -3.27 -12.50
CA GLU A 64 5.95 -2.13 -13.15
C GLU A 64 6.14 -0.83 -12.35
N ARG A 65 6.26 0.30 -13.06
CA ARG A 65 6.43 1.63 -12.47
C ARG A 65 5.50 2.64 -13.12
N GLU A 66 4.69 3.30 -12.30
CA GLU A 66 3.82 4.38 -12.74
C GLU A 66 4.06 5.67 -11.94
N VAL A 67 4.14 6.80 -12.64
CA VAL A 67 4.25 8.14 -12.03
C VAL A 67 2.97 8.89 -12.32
N LYS A 68 2.25 9.25 -11.26
CA LYS A 68 1.00 10.02 -11.34
C LYS A 68 1.17 11.36 -10.66
N LEU A 69 0.51 12.38 -11.21
CA LEU A 69 0.34 13.66 -10.52
C LEU A 69 -0.47 13.39 -9.25
N HIS A 70 0.00 13.88 -8.10
CA HIS A 70 -0.80 13.78 -6.88
C HIS A 70 -2.08 14.61 -7.05
N PRO A 71 -3.25 14.14 -6.58
CA PRO A 71 -4.46 14.95 -6.57
C PRO A 71 -4.18 16.30 -5.93
N ILE A 72 -4.60 17.38 -6.61
CA ILE A 72 -4.55 18.73 -6.07
C ILE A 72 -5.51 18.76 -4.89
N GLN A 73 -4.98 18.96 -3.68
CA GLN A 73 -5.81 19.17 -2.50
C GLN A 73 -6.48 20.53 -2.63
N GLN A 74 -7.78 20.54 -2.93
CA GLN A 74 -8.55 21.77 -2.84
C GLN A 74 -8.77 22.15 -1.38
N ALA A 75 -8.70 23.44 -1.07
CA ALA A 75 -9.07 23.94 0.25
C ALA A 75 -10.52 23.53 0.56
N PRO A 76 -10.86 23.27 1.84
CA PRO A 76 -12.24 23.03 2.23
C PRO A 76 -13.13 24.17 1.69
N PRO A 77 -14.33 23.87 1.16
CA PRO A 77 -15.22 24.92 0.67
C PRO A 77 -15.47 25.92 1.80
N GLN A 78 -15.06 27.18 1.58
CA GLN A 78 -15.35 28.25 2.52
C GLN A 78 -16.87 28.35 2.63
N HIS A 79 -17.40 28.09 3.82
CA HIS A 79 -18.77 28.40 4.17
C HIS A 79 -18.93 29.92 3.95
N GLN A 80 -19.51 30.33 2.82
CA GLN A 80 -19.88 31.71 2.57
C GLN A 80 -21.00 32.06 3.54
N GLY A 81 -20.65 32.52 4.74
CA GLY A 81 -21.51 33.37 5.54
C GLY A 81 -21.44 34.77 4.95
N SER A 82 -22.52 35.19 4.30
CA SER A 82 -22.67 36.52 3.71
C SER A 82 -22.37 37.63 4.72
N PRO A 83 -21.53 38.63 4.40
CA PRO A 83 -21.42 39.84 5.20
C PRO A 83 -22.38 40.89 4.62
N ASP A 84 -23.65 40.84 4.98
CA ASP A 84 -24.49 42.04 4.83
C ASP A 84 -25.72 41.96 5.73
N SER A 85 -25.70 42.74 6.80
CA SER A 85 -26.84 43.35 7.51
C SER A 85 -26.29 44.08 8.73
N ALA A 86 -25.60 45.19 8.49
CA ALA A 86 -25.50 46.25 9.48
C ALA A 86 -26.64 47.23 9.17
N GLU A 87 -27.83 46.97 9.73
CA GLU A 87 -28.86 48.01 9.82
C GLU A 87 -28.44 48.99 10.91
N ASP A 88 -28.21 50.23 10.48
CA ASP A 88 -27.99 51.43 11.30
C ASP A 88 -29.37 51.95 11.77
N PRO A 89 -29.67 52.01 13.08
CA PRO A 89 -30.91 52.60 13.55
C PRO A 89 -30.74 54.11 13.77
N GLN A 90 -31.52 54.91 13.04
CA GLN A 90 -31.80 56.32 13.36
C GLN A 90 -32.70 56.46 14.59
#